data_AF-A0A6A0AJM3-F1
#
_entry.id   AF-A0A6A0AJM3-F1
#
_cell.length_a   1.000
_cell.length_b   1.000
_cell.length_c   1.000
_cell.angle_alpha   90.00
_cell.angle_beta   90.00
_cell.angle_gamma   90.00
#
_symmetry.space_group_name_H-M   'P 1'
#
loop_
_entity.id
_entity.type
_entity.pdbx_description
1 polymer ?
#
loop_
_entity_poly.entity_id
_entity_poly.type
_entity_poly.pdbx_seq_one_letter_code
_entity_poly.pdbx_strand_id
1 'polypeptide(L)' 'TLGLCRVLAMDLHSGQCVGYFDIPVDHVYADSVILDYLASKRIQTGELVVVSPDVGGVARWLPGARGTLLGAGAATP' A
#
# COMPACT_ATOMS: atom_id res chain seq x y z
N THR A 1 -33.09 5.45 5.16
CA THR A 1 -31.69 5.56 4.70
C THR A 1 -30.83 5.84 5.91
N LEU A 2 -29.79 5.06 6.17
CA LEU A 2 -28.87 5.32 7.29
C LEU A 2 -28.18 6.67 6.99
N GLY A 3 -28.33 7.65 7.88
CA GLY A 3 -28.00 9.07 7.67
C GLY A 3 -26.50 9.39 7.67
N LEU A 4 -25.70 8.63 6.92
CA LEU A 4 -24.27 8.81 6.79
C LEU A 4 -23.98 9.84 5.68
N CYS A 5 -23.25 10.91 6.01
CA CYS A 5 -22.95 12.00 5.08
C CYS A 5 -21.59 11.85 4.36
N ARG A 6 -20.69 11.03 4.89
CA ARG A 6 -19.36 10.77 4.34
C ARG A 6 -18.73 9.51 4.95
N VAL A 7 -17.76 8.93 4.26
CA VAL A 7 -16.96 7.81 4.73
C VAL A 7 -15.49 8.24 4.80
N LEU A 8 -14.82 7.93 5.90
CA LEU A 8 -13.36 8.00 6.01
C LEU A 8 -12.83 6.58 6.09
N ALA A 9 -11.97 6.19 5.16
CA ALA A 9 -11.38 4.86 5.07
C ALA A 9 -9.86 4.94 4.89
N MET A 10 -9.14 3.94 5.39
CA MET A 10 -7.69 3.84 5.26
C MET A 10 -7.32 2.51 4.60
N ASP A 11 -6.41 2.55 3.62
CA ASP A 11 -5.79 1.38 3.00
C ASP A 11 -6.74 0.24 2.62
N LEU A 12 -7.85 0.58 1.97
CA LEU A 12 -8.81 -0.39 1.46
C LEU A 12 -8.10 -1.53 0.71
N HIS A 13 -8.55 -2.77 0.94
CA HIS A 13 -7.98 -3.95 0.29
C HIS A 13 -8.04 -3.84 -1.23
N SER A 14 -9.14 -3.27 -1.75
CA SER A 14 -9.30 -2.91 -3.15
C SER A 14 -9.76 -1.46 -3.27
N GLY A 15 -9.13 -0.68 -4.15
CA GLY A 15 -9.56 0.69 -4.47
C GLY A 15 -10.95 0.75 -5.10
N GLN A 16 -11.46 -0.37 -5.64
CA GLN A 16 -12.81 -0.45 -6.20
C GLN A 16 -13.90 -0.28 -5.14
N CYS A 17 -13.59 -0.53 -3.87
CA CYS A 17 -14.55 -0.38 -2.77
C CYS A 17 -15.07 1.05 -2.62
N VAL A 18 -14.33 2.05 -3.10
CA VAL A 18 -14.77 3.46 -3.11
C VAL A 18 -16.01 3.65 -3.99
N GLY A 19 -16.14 2.89 -5.09
CA GLY A 19 -17.26 3.00 -6.02
C GLY A 19 -18.56 2.38 -5.53
N TYR A 20 -18.58 1.71 -4.36
CA TYR A 20 -19.80 1.16 -3.78
C TYR A 20 -20.62 2.17 -2.97
N PHE A 21 -20.08 3.36 -2.73
CA PHE A 21 -20.74 4.39 -1.94
C PHE A 21 -21.28 5.49 -2.85
N ASP A 22 -22.55 5.83 -2.68
CA ASP A 22 -23.18 7.01 -3.31
C ASP A 22 -22.85 8.33 -2.57
N ILE A 23 -22.04 8.25 -1.51
CA ILE A 23 -21.64 9.38 -0.65
C ILE A 23 -20.13 9.60 -0.73
N PRO A 24 -19.62 10.82 -0.46
CA PRO A 24 -18.19 11.11 -0.52
C PRO A 24 -17.37 10.17 0.37
N VAL A 25 -16.30 9.60 -0.19
CA VAL A 25 -15.35 8.73 0.51
C VAL A 25 -13.97 9.38 0.49
N ASP A 26 -13.45 9.68 1.68
CA ASP A 26 -12.06 10.07 1.88
C ASP A 26 -11.23 8.79 2.09
N HIS A 27 -10.44 8.39 1.09
CA HIS A 27 -9.54 7.23 1.17
C HIS A 27 -8.11 7.69 1.44
N VAL A 28 -7.65 7.46 2.68
CA VAL A 28 -6.32 7.82 3.18
C VAL A 28 -5.35 6.65 3.00
N TYR A 29 -4.11 6.95 2.65
CA TYR A 29 -3.04 5.95 2.47
C TYR A 29 -2.00 6.06 3.58
N ALA A 30 -1.59 4.95 4.19
CA ALA A 30 -0.55 4.95 5.22
C ALA A 30 0.89 4.88 4.67
N ASP A 31 1.05 4.70 3.36
CA ASP A 31 2.34 4.47 2.71
C ASP A 31 3.39 5.53 3.07
N SER A 32 3.02 6.81 3.15
CA SER A 32 3.94 7.90 3.52
C SER A 32 4.51 7.72 4.93
N VAL A 33 3.68 7.38 5.90
CA VAL A 33 4.08 7.15 7.29
C VAL A 33 5.02 5.93 7.38
N ILE A 34 4.73 4.88 6.63
CA ILE A 34 5.55 3.67 6.62
C ILE A 34 6.90 3.93 5.94
N LEU A 35 6.92 4.66 4.82
CA LEU A 35 8.15 5.04 4.12
C LEU A 35 9.03 5.94 4.99
N ASP A 36 8.45 6.92 5.67
CA ASP A 36 9.18 7.79 6.60
C ASP A 36 9.75 6.99 7.78
N TYR A 37 8.99 6.05 8.33
CA TYR A 37 9.48 5.16 9.37
C TYR A 37 10.66 4.31 8.88
N LEU A 38 10.57 3.71 7.69
CA LEU A 38 11.65 2.90 7.13
C LEU A 38 12.90 3.75 6.82
N ALA A 39 12.71 4.96 6.29
CA ALA A 39 13.79 5.91 6.07
C ALA A 39 14.50 6.31 7.38
N SER A 40 13.74 6.47 8.48
CA SER A 40 14.29 6.79 9.80
C SER A 40 15.23 5.70 10.35
N LYS A 41 15.08 4.45 9.89
CA LYS A 41 15.91 3.32 10.33
C LYS A 41 17.31 3.30 9.72
N ARG A 42 17.62 4.19 8.77
CA ARG A 42 18.93 4.29 8.10
C ARG A 42 19.42 2.95 7.52
N ILE A 43 18.49 2.11 7.06
CA ILE A 43 18.84 0.88 6.34
C ILE A 43 19.50 1.30 5.02
N GLN A 44 20.66 0.74 4.72
CA GLN A 44 21.33 1.04 3.45
C GLN A 44 20.42 0.59 2.31
N THR A 45 20.15 1.47 1.35
CA THR A 45 19.15 1.25 0.30
C THR A 45 19.44 0.00 -0.55
N GLY A 46 20.71 -0.43 -0.63
CA GLY A 46 21.14 -1.65 -1.32
C GLY A 46 20.88 -2.96 -0.54
N GLU A 47 20.57 -2.88 0.75
CA GLU A 47 20.25 -4.03 1.61
C GLU A 47 18.75 -4.13 1.93
N LEU A 48 17.96 -3.11 1.57
CA LEU A 48 16.53 -3.09 1.80
C LEU A 48 15.82 -3.95 0.75
N VAL A 49 15.32 -5.10 1.19
CA VAL A 49 14.49 -6.00 0.40
C VAL A 49 13.05 -5.87 0.85
N VAL A 50 12.17 -5.51 -0.07
CA VAL A 50 10.72 -5.51 0.17
C VAL A 50 10.16 -6.83 -0.39
N VAL A 51 9.42 -7.56 0.45
CA VAL A 51 8.81 -8.83 0.07
C VAL A 51 7.30 -8.68 0.09
N SER A 52 6.65 -9.06 -1.01
CA SER A 52 5.19 -9.15 -1.05
C SER A 52 4.75 -10.61 -0.90
N PRO A 53 3.80 -10.91 0.01
CA PRO A 53 3.29 -12.26 0.20
C PRO A 53 2.47 -12.75 -0.99
N ASP A 54 1.93 -11.82 -1.80
CA ASP A 54 1.12 -12.11 -2.97
C ASP A 54 1.37 -11.09 -4.10
N VAL A 55 0.81 -11.35 -5.28
CA VAL A 55 0.97 -10.49 -6.48
C VAL A 55 0.30 -9.12 -6.30
N GLY A 56 -0.79 -9.04 -5.54
CA GLY A 56 -1.51 -7.78 -5.29
C GLY A 56 -0.71 -6.81 -4.41
N GLY A 57 0.04 -7.32 -3.44
CA GLY A 57 0.91 -6.49 -2.59
C GLY A 57 2.10 -5.86 -3.34
N VAL A 58 2.55 -6.46 -4.46
CA VAL A 58 3.63 -5.91 -5.30
C VAL A 58 3.25 -4.54 -5.84
N ALA A 59 2.03 -4.42 -6.39
CA ALA A 59 1.54 -3.16 -6.96
C ALA A 59 1.40 -2.04 -5.90
N ARG A 60 1.15 -2.41 -4.64
CA ARG A 60 1.06 -1.46 -3.51
C ARG A 60 2.41 -0.85 -3.16
N TRP A 61 3.48 -1.64 -3.16
CA TRP A 61 4.81 -1.19 -2.74
C TRP A 61 5.67 -0.64 -3.88
N LEU A 62 5.39 -1.01 -5.14
CA LEU A 62 6.20 -0.64 -6.30
C LEU A 62 6.41 0.88 -6.50
N PRO A 63 5.41 1.76 -6.28
CA PRO A 63 5.61 3.21 -6.49
C PRO A 63 6.54 3.88 -5.47
N GLY A 64 6.73 3.28 -4.28
CA GLY A 64 7.49 3.86 -3.18
C GLY A 64 8.78 3.12 -2.81
N ALA A 65 8.96 1.88 -3.27
CA ALA A 65 10.12 1.06 -2.94
C ALA A 65 11.36 1.52 -3.75
N ARG A 66 12.37 2.06 -3.06
CA ARG A 66 13.70 2.35 -3.61
C ARG A 66 14.69 1.18 -3.47
N GLY A 67 14.23 0.01 -3.04
CA GLY A 67 15.02 -1.21 -2.83
C GLY A 67 14.65 -2.34 -3.79
N THR A 68 15.33 -3.49 -3.68
CA THR A 68 15.05 -4.66 -4.51
C THR A 68 13.74 -5.31 -4.07
N LEU A 69 12.78 -5.42 -4.99
CA LEU A 69 11.48 -6.06 -4.72
C LEU A 69 11.53 -7.54 -5.09
N LEU A 70 11.26 -8.42 -4.11
CA LEU A 70 11.06 -9.86 -4.34
C LEU A 70 9.57 -10.16 -4.18
N GLY A 71 8.87 -10.35 -5.30
CA GLY A 71 7.49 -10.82 -5.31
C GLY A 71 7.41 -12.34 -5.32
N ALA A 72 6.26 -12.90 -4.92
CA ALA A 72 5.93 -14.33 -4.93
C ALA A 72 6.03 -15.04 -6.32
N GLY A 73 6.51 -14.36 -7.36
CA GLY A 73 6.82 -14.92 -8.68
C GLY A 73 8.29 -14.78 -9.12
N ALA A 74 9.18 -14.24 -8.29
CA ALA A 74 10.60 -14.02 -8.63
C ALA A 74 11.52 -15.19 -8.25
N ALA A 75 10.95 -16.40 -8.13
CA ALA A 75 11.68 -17.64 -7.92
C ALA A 75 11.37 -18.63 -9.05
N THR A 76 11.83 -18.29 -10.25
CA THR A 76 12.14 -19.30 -11.28
C THR A 76 13.51 -18.93 -11.88
N PRO A 77 14.40 -19.91 -12.04
CA PRO A 77 15.84 -19.72 -12.29
C PRO A 77 16.16 -18.92 -13.56
#